data_AF-A0A2D7VR70-F1
#
_entry.id   AF-A0A2D7VR70-F1
#
_cell.length_a   1.000
_cell.length_b   1.000
_cell.length_c   1.000
_cell.angle_alpha   90.00
_cell.angle_beta   90.00
_cell.angle_gamma   90.00
#
_symmetry.space_group_name_H-M   'P 1'
#
loop_
_entity.id
_entity.type
_entity.pdbx_description
1 polymer ?
#
loop_
_entity_poly.entity_id
_entity_poly.type
_entity_poly.pdbx_seq_one_letter_code
_entity_poly.pdbx_strand_id
1 'polypeptide(L)'
;MAKNLTTRQEDYSKWYNELVVKADLAENSGVRGCMVIKPYGFAIWEKMQAELDRMFKETGHQNAYFPLFIPKSYFSKEASHVDGFAKECAVVTHYRLKNDEDGGIIVDPEAKLEEELIVRPTSETIIWDTYRKWVQSYRDLPLLINQWANVVRWEMRTRLFLRTAEFLWQEGHTAHATQKEAIEEAEQMMHVYADFVENYMAVPVVKGLKTESERFAGALETYCIEALMQDGKALQAGTSHFLGQNFAKAFDVKYATKEGKQEYVWATSWGVSTRLMGALIMTHSDDNGLVLPPKLAPDQVVIVPIYRNDEQLAAISEVAKALQRDLRAKGIRVKYDDRDTQKPGWKFNEYELKGVPVRIAIGPKDLEKGTVELARRDTLEKQFVLRDDVVGVVEGLMTEIQENLYRKALTHRATHTTKVDTYEEFKKVLETTGGFILAHWDGTTETEDQVKNETKATIRCIPIDEEDESGSCMVTGKPSKRRVLFAKAY
;
A
#
# COMPACT_ATOMS: atom_id res chain seq x y z
N MET A 1 14.02 -24.75 16.31
CA MET A 1 13.08 -23.75 15.81
C MET A 1 12.01 -24.49 15.03
N ALA A 2 10.74 -24.39 15.40
CA ALA A 2 9.69 -25.09 14.67
C ALA A 2 9.58 -24.48 13.26
N LYS A 3 9.83 -25.30 12.22
CA LYS A 3 9.69 -24.94 10.81
C LYS A 3 8.22 -24.62 10.52
N ASN A 4 7.83 -23.36 10.74
CA ASN A 4 6.43 -22.96 10.66
C ASN A 4 6.06 -22.26 9.36
N LEU A 5 6.99 -21.99 8.44
CA LEU A 5 6.70 -21.39 7.14
C LEU A 5 7.43 -22.16 6.04
N THR A 6 6.78 -22.34 4.88
CA THR A 6 7.50 -22.61 3.63
C THR A 6 8.52 -21.50 3.39
N THR A 7 9.74 -21.83 2.96
CA THR A 7 10.77 -20.80 2.73
C THR A 7 10.47 -20.02 1.45
N ARG A 8 10.92 -18.77 1.39
CA ARG A 8 10.77 -17.93 0.18
C ARG A 8 11.39 -18.55 -1.08
N GLN A 9 12.49 -19.29 -0.92
CA GLN A 9 13.15 -19.98 -2.03
C GLN A 9 12.36 -21.19 -2.56
N GLU A 10 11.62 -21.89 -1.69
CA GLU A 10 10.83 -23.06 -2.07
C GLU A 10 9.56 -22.65 -2.81
N ASP A 11 8.75 -21.74 -2.22
CA ASP A 11 7.55 -21.20 -2.84
C ASP A 11 7.18 -19.86 -2.20
N TYR A 12 7.51 -18.76 -2.90
CA TYR A 12 7.24 -17.40 -2.43
C TYR A 12 5.75 -17.09 -2.28
N SER A 13 4.89 -17.68 -3.13
CA SER A 13 3.44 -17.47 -3.06
C SER A 13 2.85 -18.12 -1.82
N LYS A 14 3.26 -19.36 -1.55
CA LYS A 14 2.85 -20.10 -0.36
C LYS A 14 3.42 -19.48 0.92
N TRP A 15 4.70 -19.10 0.94
CA TRP A 15 5.31 -18.37 2.04
C TRP A 15 4.49 -17.14 2.43
N TYR A 16 4.15 -16.28 1.45
CA TYR A 16 3.38 -15.06 1.70
C TYR A 16 2.01 -15.35 2.32
N ASN A 17 1.27 -16.29 1.74
CA ASN A 17 -0.08 -16.61 2.23
C ASN A 17 -0.03 -17.24 3.63
N GLU A 18 0.91 -18.16 3.87
CA GLU A 18 1.11 -18.74 5.20
C GLU A 18 1.51 -17.67 6.22
N LEU A 19 2.39 -16.75 5.85
CA LEU A 19 2.82 -15.67 6.72
C LEU A 19 1.65 -14.75 7.10
N VAL A 20 0.86 -14.28 6.13
CA VAL A 20 -0.29 -13.41 6.38
C VAL A 20 -1.27 -14.03 7.38
N VAL A 21 -1.54 -15.33 7.24
CA VAL A 21 -2.46 -16.06 8.13
C VAL A 21 -1.82 -16.33 9.50
N LYS A 22 -0.58 -16.84 9.54
CA LYS A 22 0.09 -17.24 10.78
C LYS A 22 0.54 -16.04 11.64
N ALA A 23 0.82 -14.89 11.01
CA ALA A 23 1.07 -13.63 11.71
C ALA A 23 -0.23 -12.91 12.13
N ASP A 24 -1.40 -13.54 11.92
CA ASP A 24 -2.70 -13.05 12.37
C ASP A 24 -3.11 -11.70 11.73
N LEU A 25 -2.71 -11.48 10.47
CA LEU A 25 -2.96 -10.23 9.74
C LEU A 25 -4.31 -10.24 9.03
N ALA A 26 -4.60 -11.30 8.27
CA ALA A 26 -5.84 -11.46 7.53
C ALA A 26 -6.11 -12.94 7.20
N GLU A 27 -7.35 -13.23 6.86
CA GLU A 27 -7.80 -14.54 6.36
C GLU A 27 -8.79 -14.37 5.20
N ASN A 28 -8.97 -15.42 4.40
CA ASN A 28 -9.98 -15.39 3.34
C ASN A 28 -11.39 -15.34 3.95
N SER A 29 -12.25 -14.49 3.38
CA SER A 29 -13.67 -14.45 3.72
C SER A 29 -14.42 -15.65 3.10
N GLY A 30 -15.63 -15.92 3.60
CA GLY A 30 -16.59 -16.79 2.91
C GLY A 30 -17.07 -16.22 1.57
N VAL A 31 -16.89 -14.92 1.34
CA VAL A 31 -17.12 -14.26 0.05
C VAL A 31 -15.89 -14.39 -0.83
N ARG A 32 -16.06 -14.92 -2.05
CA ARG A 32 -14.97 -15.13 -3.01
C ARG A 32 -14.18 -13.84 -3.24
N GLY A 33 -12.87 -13.94 -3.07
CA GLY A 33 -11.94 -12.84 -3.35
C GLY A 33 -11.88 -11.76 -2.26
N CYS A 34 -12.73 -11.81 -1.25
CA CYS A 34 -12.69 -10.90 -0.10
C CYS A 34 -11.81 -11.46 1.02
N MET A 35 -11.39 -10.58 1.92
CA MET A 35 -10.61 -10.93 3.10
C MET A 35 -11.24 -10.35 4.37
N VAL A 36 -11.04 -11.04 5.49
CA VAL A 36 -11.24 -10.48 6.82
C VAL A 36 -9.88 -9.98 7.29
N ILE A 37 -9.73 -8.65 7.41
CA ILE A 37 -8.53 -8.06 8.02
C ILE A 37 -8.68 -8.19 9.54
N LYS A 38 -7.77 -8.94 10.16
CA LYS A 38 -7.81 -9.22 11.60
C LYS A 38 -7.25 -8.03 12.39
N PRO A 39 -7.49 -7.93 13.71
CA PRO A 39 -7.10 -6.75 14.49
C PRO A 39 -5.63 -6.35 14.34
N TYR A 40 -4.70 -7.31 14.25
CA TYR A 40 -3.28 -7.00 14.11
C TYR A 40 -2.95 -6.40 12.72
N GLY A 41 -3.54 -6.94 11.65
CA GLY A 41 -3.39 -6.37 10.30
C GLY A 41 -4.08 -5.01 10.17
N PHE A 42 -5.27 -4.86 10.77
CA PHE A 42 -6.03 -3.61 10.74
C PHE A 42 -5.31 -2.51 11.53
N ALA A 43 -4.69 -2.83 12.67
CA ALA A 43 -3.91 -1.86 13.44
C ALA A 43 -2.70 -1.29 12.67
N ILE A 44 -2.12 -2.05 11.75
CA ILE A 44 -1.07 -1.54 10.85
C ILE A 44 -1.70 -0.61 9.81
N TRP A 45 -2.82 -1.01 9.21
CA TRP A 45 -3.56 -0.17 8.26
C TRP A 45 -4.00 1.17 8.88
N GLU A 46 -4.51 1.15 10.12
CA GLU A 46 -4.88 2.37 10.86
C GLU A 46 -3.70 3.33 11.04
N LYS A 47 -2.48 2.80 11.21
CA LYS A 47 -1.26 3.62 11.29
C LYS A 47 -0.87 4.21 9.95
N MET A 48 -0.98 3.41 8.88
CA MET A 48 -0.77 3.91 7.52
C MET A 48 -1.77 5.03 7.20
N GLN A 49 -3.04 4.77 7.51
CA GLN A 49 -4.13 5.73 7.33
C GLN A 49 -3.89 7.01 8.11
N ALA A 50 -3.61 6.92 9.42
CA ALA A 50 -3.44 8.10 10.27
C ALA A 50 -2.31 9.00 9.78
N GLU A 51 -1.19 8.41 9.33
CA GLU A 51 -0.06 9.18 8.83
C GLU A 51 -0.33 9.81 7.47
N LEU A 52 -0.86 9.04 6.52
CA LEU A 52 -1.24 9.58 5.21
C LEU A 52 -2.29 10.69 5.36
N ASP A 53 -3.29 10.50 6.22
CA ASP A 53 -4.33 11.49 6.50
C ASP A 53 -3.75 12.78 7.11
N ARG A 54 -2.74 12.68 7.97
CA ARG A 54 -1.97 13.82 8.49
C ARG A 54 -1.27 14.55 7.34
N MET A 55 -0.56 13.82 6.47
CA MET A 55 0.18 14.40 5.34
C MET A 55 -0.75 15.10 4.34
N PHE A 56 -1.93 14.53 4.04
CA PHE A 56 -2.91 15.19 3.15
C PHE A 56 -3.47 16.47 3.76
N LYS A 57 -3.72 16.49 5.07
CA LYS A 57 -4.17 17.70 5.77
C LYS A 57 -3.12 18.80 5.78
N GLU A 58 -1.83 18.44 5.84
CA GLU A 58 -0.73 19.41 5.73
C GLU A 58 -0.65 20.07 4.36
N THR A 59 -1.15 19.41 3.32
CA THR A 59 -1.26 19.97 1.96
C THR A 59 -2.61 20.64 1.68
N GLY A 60 -3.47 20.78 2.69
CA GLY A 60 -4.73 21.53 2.59
C GLY A 60 -5.95 20.68 2.19
N HIS A 61 -5.81 19.36 2.07
CA HIS A 61 -6.91 18.47 1.72
C HIS A 61 -7.92 18.30 2.86
N GLN A 62 -9.17 18.07 2.49
CA GLN A 62 -10.27 17.83 3.42
C GLN A 62 -10.94 16.49 3.13
N ASN A 63 -11.23 15.73 4.19
CA ASN A 63 -11.95 14.48 4.04
C ASN A 63 -13.44 14.72 3.77
N ALA A 64 -14.00 13.98 2.82
CA ALA A 64 -15.42 13.85 2.59
C ALA A 64 -15.79 12.36 2.42
N TYR A 65 -17.09 12.09 2.36
CA TYR A 65 -17.60 10.76 2.07
C TYR A 65 -18.71 10.84 1.03
N PHE A 66 -18.53 10.10 -0.06
CA PHE A 66 -19.48 9.92 -1.13
C PHE A 66 -20.07 8.51 -1.05
N PRO A 67 -21.34 8.32 -1.47
CA PRO A 67 -22.01 7.03 -1.42
C PRO A 67 -21.27 5.90 -2.14
N LEU A 68 -21.46 4.68 -1.63
CA LEU A 68 -20.94 3.44 -2.22
C LEU A 68 -21.57 3.13 -3.59
N PHE A 69 -22.85 3.46 -3.75
CA PHE A 69 -23.64 3.12 -4.93
C PHE A 69 -23.63 4.24 -5.96
N ILE A 70 -23.30 3.88 -7.20
CA ILE A 70 -23.22 4.79 -8.35
C ILE A 70 -24.36 4.43 -9.32
N PRO A 71 -25.23 5.39 -9.70
CA PRO A 71 -26.21 5.15 -10.76
C PRO A 71 -25.54 4.74 -12.08
N LYS A 72 -26.04 3.70 -12.74
CA LYS A 72 -25.48 3.22 -14.02
C LYS A 72 -25.39 4.32 -15.09
N SER A 73 -26.34 5.25 -15.10
CA SER A 73 -26.36 6.41 -15.99
C SER A 73 -25.18 7.35 -15.77
N TYR A 74 -24.64 7.47 -14.55
CA TYR A 74 -23.47 8.30 -14.26
C TYR A 74 -22.21 7.63 -14.79
N PHE A 75 -22.14 6.31 -14.62
CA PHE A 75 -21.02 5.51 -15.10
C PHE A 75 -20.85 5.60 -16.61
N SER A 76 -21.95 5.66 -17.36
CA SER A 76 -21.96 5.71 -18.83
C SER A 76 -21.56 7.07 -19.44
N LYS A 77 -21.29 8.11 -18.63
CA LYS A 77 -20.95 9.45 -19.14
C LYS A 77 -19.50 9.60 -19.61
N GLU A 78 -18.60 8.71 -19.19
CA GLU A 78 -17.19 8.74 -19.60
C GLU A 78 -16.80 7.39 -20.22
N ALA A 79 -16.74 7.33 -21.55
CA ALA A 79 -16.61 6.09 -22.30
C ALA A 79 -15.28 5.35 -22.01
N SER A 80 -14.17 6.07 -21.84
CA SER A 80 -12.87 5.42 -21.62
C SER A 80 -12.79 4.74 -20.25
N HIS A 81 -13.43 5.35 -19.24
CA HIS A 81 -13.57 4.84 -17.88
C HIS A 81 -14.49 3.61 -17.84
N VAL A 82 -15.59 3.63 -18.59
CA VAL A 82 -16.48 2.46 -18.74
C VAL A 82 -15.71 1.27 -19.29
N ASP A 83 -14.96 1.45 -20.38
CA ASP A 83 -14.23 0.36 -21.03
C ASP A 83 -13.18 -0.27 -20.12
N GLY A 84 -12.55 0.55 -19.26
CA GLY A 84 -11.55 0.10 -18.29
C GLY A 84 -12.11 -0.71 -17.11
N PHE A 85 -13.33 -0.43 -16.66
CA PHE A 85 -13.88 -0.97 -15.41
C PHE A 85 -15.13 -1.86 -15.56
N ALA A 86 -15.82 -1.83 -16.71
CA ALA A 86 -17.12 -2.49 -16.87
C ALA A 86 -17.09 -4.00 -16.57
N LYS A 87 -15.98 -4.69 -16.87
CA LYS A 87 -15.82 -6.14 -16.63
C LYS A 87 -15.64 -6.49 -15.15
N GLU A 88 -15.38 -5.52 -14.29
CA GLU A 88 -15.04 -5.70 -12.88
C GLU A 88 -16.11 -5.14 -11.93
N CYS A 89 -17.24 -4.65 -12.44
CA CYS A 89 -18.28 -4.02 -11.61
C CYS A 89 -19.22 -5.04 -10.96
N ALA A 90 -19.50 -4.87 -9.67
CA ALA A 90 -20.64 -5.50 -9.01
C ALA A 90 -21.89 -4.62 -9.14
N VAL A 91 -23.04 -5.23 -9.42
CA VAL A 91 -24.29 -4.50 -9.76
C VAL A 91 -25.43 -4.94 -8.83
N VAL A 92 -26.05 -3.97 -8.18
CA VAL A 92 -27.27 -4.13 -7.39
C VAL A 92 -28.47 -3.90 -8.31
N THR A 93 -29.35 -4.91 -8.38
CA THR A 93 -30.52 -4.92 -9.26
C THR A 93 -31.84 -4.96 -8.51
N HIS A 94 -31.84 -5.33 -7.22
CA HIS A 94 -33.03 -5.49 -6.39
C HIS A 94 -32.78 -4.95 -4.97
N TYR A 95 -33.80 -4.40 -4.30
CA TYR A 95 -33.68 -3.78 -2.97
C TYR A 95 -34.26 -4.61 -1.81
N ARG A 96 -34.88 -5.77 -2.09
CA ARG A 96 -35.54 -6.60 -1.08
C ARG A 96 -35.39 -8.09 -1.35
N LEU A 97 -35.31 -8.86 -0.26
CA LEU A 97 -35.44 -10.32 -0.23
C LEU A 97 -36.83 -10.70 0.31
N LYS A 98 -37.34 -11.87 -0.08
CA LYS A 98 -38.56 -12.47 0.50
C LYS A 98 -38.34 -13.93 0.86
N ASN A 99 -39.18 -14.44 1.75
CA ASN A 99 -39.21 -15.88 2.00
C ASN A 99 -39.86 -16.59 0.81
N ASP A 100 -39.29 -17.72 0.39
CA ASP A 100 -39.97 -18.64 -0.50
C ASP A 100 -40.99 -19.52 0.26
N GLU A 101 -41.74 -20.33 -0.46
CA GLU A 101 -42.78 -21.21 0.10
C GLU A 101 -42.21 -22.31 1.01
N ASP A 102 -40.91 -22.62 0.86
CA ASP A 102 -40.19 -23.67 1.60
C ASP A 102 -39.39 -23.11 2.80
N GLY A 103 -39.51 -21.81 3.10
CA GLY A 103 -38.83 -21.14 4.21
C GLY A 103 -37.38 -20.71 3.91
N GLY A 104 -36.94 -20.80 2.66
CA GLY A 104 -35.70 -20.21 2.15
C GLY A 104 -35.82 -18.70 1.88
N ILE A 105 -34.69 -18.03 1.64
CA ILE A 105 -34.65 -16.60 1.33
C ILE A 105 -34.27 -16.43 -0.15
N ILE A 106 -35.13 -15.76 -0.92
CA ILE A 106 -34.91 -15.46 -2.34
C ILE A 106 -34.93 -13.95 -2.61
N VAL A 107 -34.34 -13.55 -3.73
CA VAL A 107 -34.48 -12.18 -4.25
C VAL A 107 -35.93 -11.98 -4.67
N ASP A 108 -36.56 -10.90 -4.24
CA ASP A 108 -37.93 -10.60 -4.63
C ASP A 108 -37.98 -10.01 -6.05
N PRO A 109 -38.55 -10.70 -7.04
CA PRO A 109 -38.55 -10.22 -8.43
C PRO A 109 -39.32 -8.89 -8.61
N GLU A 110 -40.28 -8.60 -7.72
CA GLU A 110 -41.04 -7.34 -7.74
C GLU A 110 -40.26 -6.16 -7.17
N ALA A 111 -39.16 -6.41 -6.46
CA ALA A 111 -38.31 -5.39 -5.85
C ALA A 111 -37.14 -4.97 -6.76
N LYS A 112 -37.31 -5.10 -8.07
CA LYS A 112 -36.33 -4.65 -9.06
C LYS A 112 -36.20 -3.12 -9.03
N LEU A 113 -34.98 -2.62 -9.06
CA LEU A 113 -34.70 -1.18 -9.12
C LEU A 113 -35.10 -0.60 -10.49
N GLU A 114 -35.57 0.65 -10.49
CA GLU A 114 -35.83 1.40 -11.73
C GLU A 114 -34.53 1.62 -12.53
N GLU A 115 -33.42 1.87 -11.81
CA GLU A 115 -32.07 1.97 -12.35
C GLU A 115 -31.12 1.07 -11.55
N GLU A 116 -30.27 0.32 -12.27
CA GLU A 116 -29.22 -0.49 -11.65
C GLU A 116 -28.18 0.39 -10.96
N LEU A 117 -27.74 -0.04 -9.77
CA LEU A 117 -26.71 0.66 -9.01
C LEU A 117 -25.41 -0.14 -9.05
N ILE A 118 -24.32 0.52 -9.41
CA ILE A 118 -22.98 -0.06 -9.43
C ILE A 118 -22.34 0.15 -8.06
N VAL A 119 -21.78 -0.91 -7.46
CA VAL A 119 -20.90 -0.76 -6.30
C VAL A 119 -19.59 -0.17 -6.81
N ARG A 120 -19.18 0.99 -6.28
CA ARG A 120 -18.05 1.75 -6.82
C ARG A 120 -16.80 0.88 -7.04
N PRO A 121 -16.26 0.80 -8.28
CA PRO A 121 -14.90 0.34 -8.52
C PRO A 121 -13.87 1.47 -8.27
N THR A 122 -14.38 2.71 -8.30
CA THR A 122 -13.74 3.99 -8.02
C THR A 122 -14.82 5.09 -8.02
N SER A 123 -14.59 6.26 -7.41
CA SER A 123 -15.64 7.26 -7.15
C SER A 123 -15.70 8.45 -8.11
N GLU A 124 -14.92 8.50 -9.20
CA GLU A 124 -14.86 9.67 -10.09
C GLU A 124 -16.25 10.14 -10.51
N THR A 125 -17.09 9.23 -11.03
CA THR A 125 -18.37 9.63 -11.63
C THR A 125 -19.36 10.23 -10.64
N ILE A 126 -19.40 9.76 -9.39
CA ILE A 126 -20.26 10.33 -8.34
C ILE A 126 -19.69 11.64 -7.77
N ILE A 127 -18.36 11.74 -7.69
CA ILE A 127 -17.67 12.94 -7.21
C ILE A 127 -17.81 14.08 -8.22
N TRP A 128 -17.56 13.83 -9.50
CA TRP A 128 -17.63 14.87 -10.54
C TRP A 128 -19.07 15.36 -10.79
N ASP A 129 -20.09 14.51 -10.66
CA ASP A 129 -21.50 14.98 -10.64
C ASP A 129 -21.78 15.91 -9.45
N THR A 130 -21.15 15.63 -8.29
CA THR A 130 -21.29 16.46 -7.10
C THR A 130 -20.53 17.77 -7.22
N TYR A 131 -19.30 17.75 -7.78
CA TYR A 131 -18.47 18.94 -7.97
C TYR A 131 -19.13 19.97 -8.87
N ARG A 132 -19.93 19.54 -9.86
CA ARG A 132 -20.78 20.44 -10.66
C ARG A 132 -21.64 21.39 -9.81
N LYS A 133 -22.08 20.93 -8.64
CA LYS A 133 -22.94 21.70 -7.73
C LYS A 133 -22.11 22.57 -6.79
N TRP A 134 -20.92 22.12 -6.41
CA TRP A 134 -20.05 22.83 -5.46
C TRP A 134 -19.22 23.94 -6.11
N VAL A 135 -18.77 23.73 -7.34
CA VAL A 135 -17.96 24.70 -8.07
C VAL A 135 -18.87 25.62 -8.89
N GLN A 136 -18.84 26.93 -8.60
CA GLN A 136 -19.59 27.94 -9.34
C GLN A 136 -18.69 29.07 -9.84
N SER A 137 -17.64 29.42 -9.09
CA SER A 137 -16.72 30.52 -9.37
C SER A 137 -15.28 30.16 -9.05
N TYR A 138 -14.35 31.00 -9.52
CA TYR A 138 -12.92 30.85 -9.22
C TYR A 138 -12.60 30.88 -7.73
N ARG A 139 -13.52 31.33 -6.86
CA ARG A 139 -13.36 31.38 -5.40
C ARG A 139 -13.59 30.03 -4.73
N ASP A 140 -14.22 29.10 -5.43
CA ASP A 140 -14.49 27.75 -4.95
C ASP A 140 -13.31 26.79 -5.26
N LEU A 141 -12.25 27.32 -5.89
CA LEU A 141 -11.07 26.58 -6.34
C LEU A 141 -9.79 27.08 -5.62
N PRO A 142 -8.81 26.21 -5.37
CA PRO A 142 -8.84 24.78 -5.64
C PRO A 142 -9.77 24.03 -4.66
N LEU A 143 -10.43 22.99 -5.16
CA LEU A 143 -11.21 22.07 -4.34
C LEU A 143 -10.38 20.81 -4.10
N LEU A 144 -9.99 20.58 -2.84
CA LEU A 144 -9.03 19.53 -2.45
C LEU A 144 -9.70 18.49 -1.54
N ILE A 145 -10.29 17.44 -2.11
CA ILE A 145 -11.06 16.45 -1.34
C ILE A 145 -10.37 15.10 -1.33
N ASN A 146 -10.41 14.47 -0.16
CA ASN A 146 -9.97 13.11 0.07
C ASN A 146 -11.13 12.23 0.57
N GLN A 147 -11.10 10.93 0.27
CA GLN A 147 -12.01 9.93 0.82
C GLN A 147 -11.25 8.67 1.25
N TRP A 148 -11.52 8.20 2.47
CA TRP A 148 -11.19 6.85 2.92
C TRP A 148 -12.42 5.95 2.76
N ALA A 149 -12.26 4.85 2.03
CA ALA A 149 -13.38 4.04 1.56
C ALA A 149 -12.98 2.59 1.27
N ASN A 150 -13.97 1.71 1.18
CA ASN A 150 -13.85 0.44 0.46
C ASN A 150 -14.31 0.61 -1.00
N VAL A 151 -13.75 -0.21 -1.89
CA VAL A 151 -14.22 -0.36 -3.28
C VAL A 151 -14.31 -1.82 -3.67
N VAL A 152 -15.08 -2.11 -4.73
CA VAL A 152 -15.26 -3.47 -5.24
C VAL A 152 -14.83 -3.54 -6.69
N ARG A 153 -13.92 -4.48 -6.99
CA ARG A 153 -13.50 -4.87 -8.34
C ARG A 153 -13.52 -6.38 -8.45
N TRP A 154 -14.32 -6.94 -9.36
CA TRP A 154 -14.64 -8.37 -9.42
C TRP A 154 -13.48 -9.22 -9.96
N GLU A 155 -12.44 -9.33 -9.15
CA GLU A 155 -11.13 -9.81 -9.56
C GLU A 155 -11.06 -11.34 -9.57
N MET A 156 -10.63 -11.92 -10.69
CA MET A 156 -10.67 -13.38 -10.87
C MET A 156 -9.58 -14.14 -10.10
N ARG A 157 -8.44 -13.49 -9.86
CA ARG A 157 -7.26 -14.06 -9.20
C ARG A 157 -6.86 -13.18 -8.04
N THR A 158 -7.26 -13.56 -6.84
CA THR A 158 -7.04 -12.76 -5.64
C THR A 158 -5.85 -13.25 -4.82
N ARG A 159 -5.21 -12.31 -4.12
CA ARG A 159 -4.15 -12.55 -3.15
C ARG A 159 -4.31 -11.52 -2.03
N LEU A 160 -4.34 -11.98 -0.78
CA LEU A 160 -4.59 -11.14 0.40
C LEU A 160 -3.74 -9.86 0.36
N PHE A 161 -4.35 -8.72 0.67
CA PHE A 161 -3.82 -7.35 0.57
C PHE A 161 -3.44 -6.87 -0.83
N LEU A 162 -2.79 -7.69 -1.66
CA LEU A 162 -2.26 -7.26 -2.97
C LEU A 162 -3.36 -7.03 -4.01
N ARG A 163 -4.35 -7.91 -4.03
CA ARG A 163 -5.39 -7.94 -5.05
C ARG A 163 -6.60 -8.71 -4.50
N THR A 164 -7.63 -8.01 -4.06
CA THR A 164 -8.85 -8.61 -3.50
C THR A 164 -10.07 -8.02 -4.20
N ALA A 165 -11.20 -8.73 -4.12
CA ALA A 165 -12.44 -8.30 -4.77
C ALA A 165 -13.02 -7.05 -4.09
N GLU A 166 -12.92 -6.99 -2.76
CA GLU A 166 -13.14 -5.80 -1.96
C GLU A 166 -11.82 -5.40 -1.29
N PHE A 167 -11.48 -4.12 -1.30
CA PHE A 167 -10.32 -3.60 -0.60
C PHE A 167 -10.56 -2.21 -0.02
N LEU A 168 -9.84 -1.91 1.06
CA LEU A 168 -9.80 -0.57 1.63
C LEU A 168 -8.77 0.26 0.88
N TRP A 169 -9.11 1.53 0.67
CA TRP A 169 -8.24 2.46 0.00
C TRP A 169 -8.52 3.90 0.42
N GLN A 170 -7.64 4.75 -0.08
CA GLN A 170 -7.81 6.18 -0.09
C GLN A 170 -7.84 6.64 -1.55
N GLU A 171 -8.76 7.56 -1.85
CA GLU A 171 -8.87 8.23 -3.14
C GLU A 171 -9.05 9.74 -2.95
N GLY A 172 -8.16 10.53 -3.54
CA GLY A 172 -8.20 11.97 -3.56
C GLY A 172 -8.64 12.46 -4.93
N HIS A 173 -9.50 13.48 -4.95
CA HIS A 173 -10.07 14.04 -6.17
C HIS A 173 -10.06 15.55 -6.07
N THR A 174 -9.39 16.22 -7.00
CA THR A 174 -9.21 17.68 -6.91
C THR A 174 -9.64 18.39 -8.19
N ALA A 175 -10.09 19.64 -8.04
CA ALA A 175 -10.45 20.53 -9.13
C ALA A 175 -9.71 21.87 -9.00
N HIS A 176 -9.11 22.31 -10.11
CA HIS A 176 -8.23 23.48 -10.18
C HIS A 176 -8.68 24.47 -11.25
N ALA A 177 -8.30 25.74 -11.09
CA ALA A 177 -8.59 26.76 -12.07
C ALA A 177 -7.69 26.64 -13.31
N THR A 178 -6.43 26.20 -13.11
CA THR A 178 -5.43 26.12 -14.18
C THR A 178 -4.83 24.72 -14.34
N GLN A 179 -4.35 24.44 -15.55
CA GLN A 179 -3.62 23.21 -15.86
C GLN A 179 -2.38 23.06 -14.98
N LYS A 180 -1.66 24.17 -14.75
CA LYS A 180 -0.43 24.19 -13.99
C LYS A 180 -0.66 23.73 -12.54
N GLU A 181 -1.67 24.28 -11.87
CA GLU A 181 -2.05 23.88 -10.51
C GLU A 181 -2.40 22.38 -10.43
N ALA A 182 -3.12 21.84 -11.43
CA ALA A 182 -3.47 20.42 -11.46
C ALA A 182 -2.24 19.51 -11.66
N ILE A 183 -1.26 19.92 -12.47
CA ILE A 183 -0.01 19.17 -12.63
C ILE A 183 0.81 19.21 -11.33
N GLU A 184 0.94 20.41 -10.73
CA GLU A 184 1.64 20.59 -9.45
C GLU A 184 1.03 19.72 -8.34
N GLU A 185 -0.30 19.65 -8.25
CA GLU A 185 -1.03 18.76 -7.34
C GLU A 185 -0.76 17.28 -7.62
N ALA A 186 -0.80 16.86 -8.89
CA ALA A 186 -0.55 15.47 -9.25
C ALA A 186 0.88 15.03 -8.87
N GLU A 187 1.87 15.88 -9.12
CA GLU A 187 3.27 15.68 -8.71
C GLU A 187 3.42 15.68 -7.19
N GLN A 188 2.80 16.64 -6.51
CA GLN A 188 2.83 16.74 -5.04
C GLN A 188 2.35 15.45 -4.39
N MET A 189 1.24 14.86 -4.87
CA MET A 189 0.68 13.64 -4.28
C MET A 189 1.52 12.39 -4.56
N MET A 190 2.18 12.31 -5.73
CA MET A 190 3.20 11.28 -5.95
C MET A 190 4.35 11.42 -4.94
N HIS A 191 4.81 12.65 -4.65
CA HIS A 191 5.86 12.88 -3.65
C HIS A 191 5.41 12.58 -2.22
N VAL A 192 4.17 12.92 -1.84
CA VAL A 192 3.59 12.54 -0.53
C VAL A 192 3.56 11.02 -0.37
N TYR A 193 3.13 10.29 -1.41
CA TYR A 193 3.17 8.83 -1.37
C TYR A 193 4.60 8.28 -1.30
N ALA A 194 5.54 8.83 -2.08
CA ALA A 194 6.94 8.42 -2.00
C ALA A 194 7.51 8.61 -0.59
N ASP A 195 7.30 9.79 0.00
CA ASP A 195 7.75 10.11 1.36
C ASP A 195 7.15 9.14 2.38
N PHE A 196 5.84 8.86 2.30
CA PHE A 196 5.20 7.89 3.19
C PHE A 196 5.83 6.49 3.05
N VAL A 197 5.93 5.99 1.83
CA VAL A 197 6.42 4.63 1.56
C VAL A 197 7.89 4.47 1.95
N GLU A 198 8.73 5.48 1.70
CA GLU A 198 10.15 5.43 2.06
C GLU A 198 10.36 5.66 3.56
N ASN A 199 9.79 6.72 4.13
CA ASN A 199 10.12 7.14 5.49
C ASN A 199 9.31 6.44 6.58
N TYR A 200 8.12 5.89 6.28
CA TYR A 200 7.30 5.17 7.26
C TYR A 200 7.29 3.67 7.02
N MET A 201 7.11 3.24 5.77
CA MET A 201 7.16 1.81 5.44
C MET A 201 8.58 1.28 5.25
N ALA A 202 9.61 2.14 5.19
CA ALA A 202 10.99 1.74 4.90
C ALA A 202 11.13 1.02 3.55
N VAL A 203 10.25 1.28 2.58
CA VAL A 203 10.25 0.65 1.26
C VAL A 203 10.75 1.67 0.21
N PRO A 204 11.90 1.43 -0.44
CA PRO A 204 12.44 2.34 -1.45
C PRO A 204 11.63 2.26 -2.75
N VAL A 205 11.27 3.41 -3.34
CA VAL A 205 10.47 3.47 -4.57
C VAL A 205 11.15 4.24 -5.71
N VAL A 206 10.81 3.89 -6.94
CA VAL A 206 11.16 4.69 -8.12
C VAL A 206 9.95 5.54 -8.48
N LYS A 207 10.11 6.86 -8.46
CA LYS A 207 9.10 7.81 -8.95
C LYS A 207 9.18 7.90 -10.47
N GLY A 208 8.03 7.93 -11.13
CA GLY A 208 8.02 8.02 -12.59
C GLY A 208 6.65 8.29 -13.19
N LEU A 209 6.62 8.42 -14.52
CA LEU A 209 5.40 8.48 -15.31
C LEU A 209 5.08 7.14 -15.94
N LYS A 210 3.80 6.79 -16.06
CA LYS A 210 3.34 5.68 -16.89
C LYS A 210 3.45 6.03 -18.37
N THR A 211 3.70 5.01 -19.18
CA THR A 211 3.53 5.10 -20.64
C THR A 211 2.04 5.28 -20.97
N GLU A 212 1.75 5.68 -22.21
CA GLU A 212 0.37 5.87 -22.65
C GLU A 212 -0.49 4.59 -22.52
N SER A 213 0.10 3.41 -22.68
CA SER A 213 -0.62 2.13 -22.60
C SER A 213 -0.88 1.67 -21.16
N GLU A 214 -0.09 2.15 -20.18
CA GLU A 214 -0.18 1.75 -18.77
C GLU A 214 -0.69 2.89 -17.86
N ARG A 215 -1.11 4.04 -18.41
CA ARG A 215 -1.75 5.13 -17.66
C ARG A 215 -3.20 4.78 -17.30
N PHE A 216 -3.74 5.49 -16.31
CA PHE A 216 -5.13 5.32 -15.92
C PHE A 216 -6.11 5.70 -17.04
N ALA A 217 -7.18 4.93 -17.20
CA ALA A 217 -8.23 5.19 -18.18
C ALA A 217 -8.89 6.55 -17.92
N GLY A 218 -8.77 7.47 -18.89
CA GLY A 218 -9.25 8.85 -18.77
C GLY A 218 -8.22 9.87 -18.28
N ALA A 219 -7.01 9.44 -17.89
CA ALA A 219 -5.91 10.34 -17.54
C ALA A 219 -5.11 10.81 -18.77
N LEU A 220 -4.59 12.04 -18.72
CA LEU A 220 -3.59 12.51 -19.68
C LEU A 220 -2.20 12.01 -19.29
N GLU A 221 -1.87 12.11 -18.00
CA GLU A 221 -0.62 11.62 -17.41
C GLU A 221 -0.91 10.86 -16.12
N THR A 222 -0.11 9.85 -15.83
CA THR A 222 -0.18 9.10 -14.56
C THR A 222 1.22 9.02 -13.98
N TYR A 223 1.39 9.71 -12.87
CA TYR A 223 2.53 9.59 -11.98
C TYR A 223 2.37 8.34 -11.10
N CYS A 224 3.46 7.67 -10.80
CA CYS A 224 3.46 6.49 -9.96
C CYS A 224 4.74 6.36 -9.14
N ILE A 225 4.65 5.51 -8.12
CA ILE A 225 5.79 5.00 -7.37
C ILE A 225 5.87 3.48 -7.52
N GLU A 226 7.01 2.97 -7.97
CA GLU A 226 7.24 1.55 -8.23
C GLU A 226 8.24 0.98 -7.20
N ALA A 227 7.82 -0.05 -6.48
CA ALA A 227 8.64 -0.77 -5.51
C ALA A 227 9.10 -2.12 -6.08
N LEU A 228 10.26 -2.62 -5.63
CA LEU A 228 10.75 -3.95 -5.96
C LEU A 228 10.58 -4.90 -4.78
N MET A 229 9.89 -6.02 -5.03
CA MET A 229 9.65 -7.05 -4.02
C MET A 229 10.80 -8.06 -3.98
N GLN A 230 10.93 -8.80 -2.89
CA GLN A 230 12.02 -9.77 -2.69
C GLN A 230 12.06 -10.90 -3.73
N ASP A 231 10.95 -11.19 -4.44
CA ASP A 231 10.90 -12.16 -5.54
C ASP A 231 11.27 -11.57 -6.91
N GLY A 232 11.80 -10.34 -6.93
CA GLY A 232 12.26 -9.67 -8.15
C GLY A 232 11.13 -9.10 -9.03
N LYS A 233 9.89 -9.09 -8.54
CA LYS A 233 8.76 -8.46 -9.26
C LYS A 233 8.50 -7.04 -8.77
N ALA A 234 8.06 -6.21 -9.71
CA ALA A 234 7.63 -4.85 -9.43
C ALA A 234 6.22 -4.81 -8.83
N LEU A 235 5.99 -3.84 -7.96
CA LEU A 235 4.71 -3.53 -7.35
C LEU A 235 4.48 -2.02 -7.40
N GLN A 236 3.42 -1.59 -8.07
CA GLN A 236 2.96 -0.20 -8.01
C GLN A 236 2.45 0.09 -6.60
N ALA A 237 3.13 1.00 -5.89
CA ALA A 237 2.83 1.34 -4.50
C ALA A 237 1.85 2.51 -4.35
N GLY A 238 1.64 3.29 -5.41
CA GLY A 238 0.68 4.40 -5.42
C GLY A 238 0.66 5.10 -6.79
N THR A 239 -0.44 5.77 -7.08
CA THR A 239 -0.62 6.52 -8.33
C THR A 239 -1.26 7.87 -8.10
N SER A 240 -0.86 8.83 -8.93
CA SER A 240 -1.44 10.16 -9.01
C SER A 240 -1.63 10.55 -10.47
N HIS A 241 -2.81 11.04 -10.81
CA HIS A 241 -3.29 11.16 -12.18
C HIS A 241 -3.61 12.61 -12.48
N PHE A 242 -3.02 13.14 -13.54
CA PHE A 242 -3.49 14.36 -14.16
C PHE A 242 -4.58 14.00 -15.18
N LEU A 243 -5.83 14.30 -14.84
CA LEU A 243 -7.01 13.91 -15.62
C LEU A 243 -7.38 14.92 -16.72
N GLY A 244 -6.68 16.05 -16.78
CA GLY A 244 -6.99 17.14 -17.70
C GLY A 244 -8.38 17.71 -17.43
N GLN A 245 -9.19 17.83 -18.48
CA GLN A 245 -10.58 18.31 -18.39
C GLN A 245 -11.59 17.24 -18.80
N ASN A 246 -11.19 15.96 -18.89
CA ASN A 246 -12.03 14.89 -19.43
C ASN A 246 -13.31 14.71 -18.58
N PHE A 247 -13.14 14.53 -17.27
CA PHE A 247 -14.26 14.41 -16.33
C PHE A 247 -15.03 15.72 -16.17
N ALA A 248 -14.35 16.87 -16.14
CA ALA A 248 -15.01 18.17 -16.08
C ALA A 248 -15.94 18.40 -17.28
N LYS A 249 -15.55 17.98 -18.49
CA LYS A 249 -16.41 18.05 -19.69
C LYS A 249 -17.54 17.03 -19.64
N ALA A 250 -17.27 15.79 -19.23
CA ALA A 250 -18.29 14.74 -19.13
C ALA A 250 -19.39 15.06 -18.12
N PHE A 251 -19.06 15.74 -17.02
CA PHE A 251 -19.98 16.11 -15.94
C PHE A 251 -20.37 17.59 -15.91
N ASP A 252 -19.98 18.37 -16.92
CA ASP A 252 -20.29 19.81 -17.05
C ASP A 252 -19.86 20.64 -15.83
N VAL A 253 -18.66 20.38 -15.30
CA VAL A 253 -18.09 21.09 -14.14
C VAL A 253 -17.33 22.33 -14.62
N LYS A 254 -18.00 23.48 -14.50
CA LYS A 254 -17.49 24.79 -14.92
C LYS A 254 -17.37 25.75 -13.74
N TYR A 255 -16.61 26.82 -13.93
CA TYR A 255 -16.53 27.92 -12.99
C TYR A 255 -16.52 29.27 -13.72
N ALA A 256 -17.05 30.30 -13.05
CA ALA A 256 -16.88 31.69 -13.48
C ALA A 256 -15.46 32.18 -13.17
N THR A 257 -14.70 32.58 -14.19
CA THR A 257 -13.37 33.20 -14.03
C THR A 257 -13.49 34.61 -13.42
N LYS A 258 -12.36 35.21 -13.04
CA LYS A 258 -12.33 36.61 -12.54
C LYS A 258 -12.86 37.61 -13.57
N GLU A 259 -12.74 37.29 -14.85
CA GLU A 259 -13.20 38.06 -16.01
C GLU A 259 -14.66 37.77 -16.37
N GLY A 260 -15.34 36.88 -15.63
CA GLY A 260 -16.75 36.52 -15.85
C GLY A 260 -16.98 35.50 -16.97
N LYS A 261 -15.93 34.86 -17.50
CA LYS A 261 -16.07 33.78 -18.49
C LYS A 261 -16.39 32.45 -17.79
N GLN A 262 -16.99 31.52 -18.52
CA GLN A 262 -17.21 30.16 -18.05
C GLN A 262 -16.12 29.24 -18.60
N GLU A 263 -15.37 28.58 -17.71
CA GLU A 263 -14.31 27.65 -18.07
C GLU A 263 -14.46 26.31 -17.34
N TYR A 264 -13.95 25.23 -17.92
CA TYR A 264 -13.92 23.92 -17.27
C TYR A 264 -12.75 23.85 -16.28
N VAL A 265 -12.97 23.20 -15.14
CA VAL A 265 -11.92 22.94 -14.16
C VAL A 265 -10.90 21.91 -14.68
N TRP A 266 -9.69 21.96 -14.13
CA TRP A 266 -8.64 20.98 -14.35
C TRP A 266 -8.63 19.96 -13.21
N ALA A 267 -8.53 18.68 -13.54
CA ALA A 267 -8.83 17.58 -12.65
C ALA A 267 -7.58 16.76 -12.28
N THR A 268 -7.49 16.33 -11.03
CA THR A 268 -6.58 15.24 -10.61
C THR A 268 -7.32 14.18 -9.81
N SER A 269 -6.79 12.96 -9.83
CA SER A 269 -7.20 11.86 -8.94
C SER A 269 -5.95 11.13 -8.48
N TRP A 270 -5.90 10.65 -7.24
CA TRP A 270 -4.74 9.96 -6.70
C TRP A 270 -5.16 8.94 -5.63
N GLY A 271 -4.46 7.82 -5.53
CA GLY A 271 -4.91 6.73 -4.66
C GLY A 271 -3.84 5.71 -4.25
N VAL A 272 -4.04 5.18 -3.04
CA VAL A 272 -3.32 4.03 -2.48
C VAL A 272 -4.30 3.11 -1.77
N SER A 273 -4.00 1.82 -1.75
CA SER A 273 -4.87 0.82 -1.11
C SER A 273 -4.13 -0.03 -0.09
N THR A 274 -4.84 -0.99 0.49
CA THR A 274 -4.24 -2.07 1.27
C THR A 274 -3.17 -2.86 0.53
N ARG A 275 -2.96 -2.64 -0.78
CA ARG A 275 -1.78 -3.13 -1.51
C ARG A 275 -0.45 -2.73 -0.85
N LEU A 276 -0.42 -1.59 -0.16
CA LEU A 276 0.72 -1.17 0.66
C LEU A 276 1.04 -2.15 1.81
N MET A 277 0.05 -2.80 2.40
CA MET A 277 0.28 -3.88 3.38
C MET A 277 1.05 -5.04 2.74
N GLY A 278 0.66 -5.44 1.54
CA GLY A 278 1.36 -6.47 0.77
C GLY A 278 2.80 -6.07 0.44
N ALA A 279 3.02 -4.80 0.05
CA ALA A 279 4.35 -4.24 -0.19
C ALA A 279 5.24 -4.35 1.06
N LEU A 280 4.74 -3.87 2.21
CA LEU A 280 5.46 -3.91 3.49
C LEU A 280 5.89 -5.34 3.85
N ILE A 281 4.96 -6.29 3.75
CA ILE A 281 5.21 -7.69 4.07
C ILE A 281 6.29 -8.25 3.15
N MET A 282 6.15 -8.07 1.83
CA MET A 282 7.05 -8.64 0.83
C MET A 282 8.41 -7.97 0.76
N THR A 283 8.56 -6.73 1.23
CA THR A 283 9.87 -6.06 1.31
C THR A 283 10.69 -6.52 2.51
N HIS A 284 10.07 -6.65 3.69
CA HIS A 284 10.82 -6.78 4.95
C HIS A 284 10.83 -8.17 5.55
N SER A 285 9.74 -8.92 5.38
CA SER A 285 9.55 -10.18 6.10
C SER A 285 10.52 -11.26 5.64
N ASP A 286 10.72 -12.27 6.49
CA ASP A 286 11.65 -13.36 6.25
C ASP A 286 11.03 -14.73 6.57
N ASP A 287 11.85 -15.78 6.52
CA ASP A 287 11.39 -17.16 6.75
C ASP A 287 11.08 -17.45 8.23
N ASN A 288 11.40 -16.53 9.15
CA ASN A 288 11.04 -16.59 10.56
C ASN A 288 9.71 -15.89 10.87
N GLY A 289 9.22 -15.03 9.98
CA GLY A 289 7.95 -14.34 10.15
C GLY A 289 7.92 -12.91 9.61
N LEU A 290 6.97 -12.14 10.14
CA LEU A 290 6.78 -10.74 9.80
C LEU A 290 7.97 -9.92 10.32
N VAL A 291 8.30 -8.84 9.62
CA VAL A 291 9.26 -7.83 10.08
C VAL A 291 8.63 -6.46 9.84
N LEU A 292 8.33 -5.73 10.91
CA LEU A 292 7.63 -4.45 10.84
C LEU A 292 8.59 -3.27 11.05
N PRO A 293 8.51 -2.22 10.22
CA PRO A 293 9.10 -0.92 10.53
C PRO A 293 8.55 -0.37 11.86
N PRO A 294 9.40 0.11 12.78
CA PRO A 294 8.95 0.64 14.07
C PRO A 294 7.87 1.73 13.98
N LYS A 295 7.84 2.53 12.92
CA LYS A 295 6.79 3.56 12.72
C LYS A 295 5.39 2.97 12.51
N LEU A 296 5.29 1.75 11.95
CA LEU A 296 4.02 1.09 11.61
C LEU A 296 3.70 -0.15 12.47
N ALA A 297 4.62 -0.59 13.33
CA ALA A 297 4.37 -1.73 14.22
C ALA A 297 3.26 -1.42 15.25
N PRO A 298 2.21 -2.25 15.43
CA PRO A 298 1.18 -2.04 16.45
C PRO A 298 1.79 -1.97 17.85
N ASP A 299 2.58 -2.99 18.18
CA ASP A 299 3.48 -3.01 19.33
C ASP A 299 4.91 -2.85 18.81
N GLN A 300 5.63 -1.84 19.28
CA GLN A 300 7.05 -1.64 18.98
C GLN A 300 7.93 -2.51 19.89
N VAL A 301 7.48 -2.63 21.14
CA VAL A 301 8.16 -3.37 22.19
C VAL A 301 7.20 -4.34 22.84
N VAL A 302 7.66 -5.57 23.07
CA VAL A 302 6.96 -6.52 23.93
C VAL A 302 7.83 -6.98 25.09
N ILE A 303 7.30 -6.91 26.30
CA ILE A 303 7.96 -7.35 27.52
C ILE A 303 7.40 -8.73 27.89
N VAL A 304 8.29 -9.72 28.02
CA VAL A 304 7.94 -11.11 28.33
C VAL A 304 8.64 -11.52 29.63
N PRO A 305 7.89 -11.85 30.70
CA PRO A 305 8.47 -12.30 31.95
C PRO A 305 8.90 -13.78 31.85
N ILE A 306 10.03 -14.11 32.47
CA ILE A 306 10.52 -15.49 32.63
C ILE A 306 10.48 -15.82 34.12
N TYR A 307 9.62 -16.74 34.55
CA TYR A 307 9.42 -17.05 35.96
C TYR A 307 9.10 -18.53 36.17
N ARG A 308 9.22 -19.00 37.42
CA ARG A 308 8.87 -20.37 37.84
C ARG A 308 7.74 -20.44 38.85
N ASN A 309 7.46 -19.34 39.54
CA ASN A 309 6.42 -19.23 40.56
C ASN A 309 5.85 -17.80 40.59
N ASP A 310 4.76 -17.61 41.33
CA ASP A 310 4.01 -16.35 41.37
C ASP A 310 4.78 -15.22 42.05
N GLU A 311 5.65 -15.54 43.02
CA GLU A 311 6.50 -14.55 43.68
C GLU A 311 7.50 -13.92 42.70
N GLN A 312 8.15 -14.75 41.87
CA GLN A 312 9.04 -14.27 40.81
C GLN A 312 8.27 -13.45 39.77
N LEU A 313 7.07 -13.91 39.38
CA LEU A 313 6.23 -13.17 38.44
C LEU A 313 5.85 -11.80 39.00
N ALA A 314 5.49 -11.72 40.28
CA ALA A 314 5.15 -10.45 40.93
C ALA A 314 6.35 -9.48 40.92
N ALA A 315 7.54 -9.94 41.32
CA ALA A 315 8.75 -9.13 41.32
C ALA A 315 9.13 -8.63 39.90
N ILE A 316 9.03 -9.51 38.90
CA ILE A 316 9.29 -9.15 37.49
C ILE A 316 8.22 -8.18 36.97
N SER A 317 6.96 -8.39 37.34
CA SER A 317 5.83 -7.56 36.90
C SER A 317 5.98 -6.11 37.34
N GLU A 318 6.50 -5.85 38.55
CA GLU A 318 6.76 -4.48 39.00
C GLU A 318 7.79 -3.77 38.10
N VAL A 319 8.86 -4.47 37.73
CA VAL A 319 9.87 -3.94 36.81
C VAL A 319 9.32 -3.76 35.39
N ALA A 320 8.59 -4.75 34.89
CA ALA A 320 7.98 -4.72 33.57
C ALA A 320 6.98 -3.57 33.42
N LYS A 321 6.12 -3.36 34.42
CA LYS A 321 5.14 -2.26 34.44
C LYS A 321 5.80 -0.90 34.52
N ALA A 322 6.88 -0.77 35.32
CA ALA A 322 7.67 0.46 35.36
C ALA A 322 8.28 0.78 33.99
N LEU A 323 8.99 -0.18 33.38
CA LEU A 323 9.55 -0.02 32.03
C LEU A 323 8.48 0.28 30.98
N GLN A 324 7.32 -0.40 31.04
CA GLN A 324 6.21 -0.14 30.13
C GLN A 324 5.73 1.31 30.24
N ARG A 325 5.56 1.84 31.46
CA ARG A 325 5.17 3.24 31.68
C ARG A 325 6.23 4.20 31.14
N ASP A 326 7.50 3.95 31.45
CA ASP A 326 8.59 4.87 31.12
C ASP A 326 8.85 4.90 29.59
N LEU A 327 8.75 3.76 28.91
CA LEU A 327 8.79 3.69 27.44
C LEU A 327 7.57 4.35 26.78
N ARG A 328 6.36 4.15 27.34
CA ARG A 328 5.15 4.83 26.84
C ARG A 328 5.21 6.34 27.00
N ALA A 329 5.87 6.84 28.06
CA ALA A 329 6.13 8.27 28.24
C ALA A 329 7.03 8.86 27.12
N LYS A 330 7.81 8.03 26.44
CA LYS A 330 8.57 8.38 25.21
C LYS A 330 7.76 8.19 23.91
N GLY A 331 6.46 7.88 23.99
CA GLY A 331 5.62 7.62 22.82
C GLY A 331 5.81 6.22 22.21
N ILE A 332 6.54 5.32 22.89
CA ILE A 332 6.80 3.96 22.40
C ILE A 332 5.63 3.05 22.76
N ARG A 333 5.15 2.29 21.77
CA ARG A 333 4.03 1.35 21.92
C ARG A 333 4.53 0.05 22.52
N VAL A 334 4.16 -0.18 23.79
CA VAL A 334 4.65 -1.31 24.58
C VAL A 334 3.54 -2.22 25.07
N LYS A 335 3.69 -3.52 24.81
CA LYS A 335 2.87 -4.58 25.36
C LYS A 335 3.63 -5.33 26.46
N TYR A 336 2.96 -5.60 27.58
CA TYR A 336 3.44 -6.56 28.57
C TYR A 336 2.61 -7.83 28.42
N ASP A 337 3.26 -8.98 28.21
CA ASP A 337 2.58 -10.26 28.05
C ASP A 337 2.75 -11.13 29.29
N ASP A 338 1.83 -10.97 30.23
CA ASP A 338 1.72 -11.73 31.48
C ASP A 338 0.80 -12.95 31.41
N ARG A 339 0.36 -13.36 30.20
CA ARG A 339 -0.46 -14.57 30.04
C ARG A 339 0.25 -15.78 30.67
N ASP A 340 -0.36 -16.41 31.66
CA ASP A 340 0.15 -17.60 32.34
C ASP A 340 -0.13 -18.91 31.57
N THR A 341 -1.05 -18.85 30.61
CA THR A 341 -1.42 -19.98 29.73
C THR A 341 -0.32 -20.43 28.78
N GLN A 342 0.75 -19.64 28.58
CA GLN A 342 1.81 -19.93 27.60
C GLN A 342 3.20 -19.77 28.19
N LYS A 343 4.10 -20.69 27.84
CA LYS A 343 5.52 -20.64 28.26
C LYS A 343 6.26 -19.50 27.56
N PRO A 344 7.31 -18.91 28.18
CA PRO A 344 8.08 -17.81 27.59
C PRO A 344 8.61 -18.11 26.17
N GLY A 345 9.12 -19.32 25.93
CA GLY A 345 9.60 -19.71 24.59
C GLY A 345 8.50 -19.74 23.52
N TRP A 346 7.25 -20.00 23.89
CA TRP A 346 6.12 -19.89 22.96
C TRP A 346 5.82 -18.43 22.63
N LYS A 347 5.80 -17.57 23.64
CA LYS A 347 5.62 -16.12 23.48
C LYS A 347 6.71 -15.50 22.61
N PHE A 348 7.96 -15.93 22.79
CA PHE A 348 9.09 -15.50 21.96
C PHE A 348 8.83 -15.76 20.47
N ASN A 349 8.45 -16.99 20.13
CA ASN A 349 8.12 -17.36 18.75
C ASN A 349 6.90 -16.60 18.23
N GLU A 350 5.87 -16.37 19.06
CA GLU A 350 4.69 -15.59 18.64
C GLU A 350 5.08 -14.17 18.24
N TYR A 351 5.86 -13.47 19.06
CA TYR A 351 6.22 -12.08 18.81
C TYR A 351 7.29 -11.92 17.73
N GLU A 352 8.16 -12.90 17.56
CA GLU A 352 9.05 -12.97 16.39
C GLU A 352 8.24 -13.19 15.10
N LEU A 353 7.27 -14.11 15.11
CA LEU A 353 6.38 -14.38 13.98
C LEU A 353 5.51 -13.17 13.61
N LYS A 354 4.99 -12.46 14.63
CA LYS A 354 4.21 -11.21 14.49
C LYS A 354 5.06 -9.97 14.24
N GLY A 355 6.38 -10.10 14.16
CA GLY A 355 7.28 -9.04 13.73
C GLY A 355 7.39 -7.85 14.67
N VAL A 356 7.23 -8.06 15.98
CA VAL A 356 7.44 -7.00 16.97
C VAL A 356 8.92 -6.58 16.93
N PRO A 357 9.25 -5.29 16.68
CA PRO A 357 10.62 -4.84 16.47
C PRO A 357 11.61 -5.22 17.58
N VAL A 358 11.21 -5.02 18.84
CA VAL A 358 12.05 -5.32 20.01
C VAL A 358 11.28 -6.16 21.03
N ARG A 359 11.88 -7.27 21.49
CA ARG A 359 11.41 -8.00 22.66
C ARG A 359 12.33 -7.73 23.85
N ILE A 360 11.74 -7.44 25.00
CA ILE A 360 12.42 -7.39 26.30
C ILE A 360 12.07 -8.67 27.06
N ALA A 361 13.08 -9.42 27.50
CA ALA A 361 12.89 -10.54 28.41
C ALA A 361 13.49 -10.22 29.79
N ILE A 362 12.72 -10.51 30.83
CA ILE A 362 13.10 -10.25 32.23
C ILE A 362 12.94 -11.54 33.03
N GLY A 363 14.04 -12.10 33.50
CA GLY A 363 14.06 -13.24 34.40
C GLY A 363 14.65 -12.91 35.78
N PRO A 364 14.66 -13.89 36.72
CA PRO A 364 15.15 -13.67 38.07
C PRO A 364 16.64 -13.30 38.11
N LYS A 365 17.45 -13.93 37.24
CA LYS A 365 18.88 -13.63 37.10
C LYS A 365 19.14 -12.22 36.58
N ASP A 366 18.24 -11.69 35.76
CA ASP A 366 18.35 -10.35 35.20
C ASP A 366 18.00 -9.32 36.28
N LEU A 367 16.98 -9.59 37.10
CA LEU A 367 16.67 -8.79 38.28
C LEU A 367 17.82 -8.74 39.29
N GLU A 368 18.45 -9.87 39.60
CA GLU A 368 19.62 -9.95 40.49
C GLU A 368 20.79 -9.09 40.00
N LYS A 369 20.98 -9.00 38.67
CA LYS A 369 22.06 -8.25 38.03
C LYS A 369 21.69 -6.80 37.69
N GLY A 370 20.43 -6.41 37.87
CA GLY A 370 19.93 -5.11 37.43
C GLY A 370 19.94 -4.92 35.91
N THR A 371 19.82 -6.00 35.13
CA THR A 371 19.82 -5.99 33.66
C THR A 371 18.50 -6.47 33.07
N VAL A 372 18.33 -6.34 31.76
CA VAL A 372 17.29 -6.99 30.95
C VAL A 372 17.87 -7.49 29.62
N GLU A 373 17.31 -8.54 29.02
CA GLU A 373 17.67 -8.97 27.66
C GLU A 373 16.79 -8.22 26.65
N LEU A 374 17.41 -7.55 25.67
CA LEU A 374 16.76 -7.02 24.47
C LEU A 374 17.06 -7.94 23.29
N ALA A 375 16.05 -8.28 22.50
CA ALA A 375 16.19 -9.02 21.26
C ALA A 375 15.57 -8.23 20.10
N ARG A 376 16.33 -8.04 19.02
CA ARG A 376 15.91 -7.34 17.81
C ARG A 376 15.29 -8.31 16.80
N ARG A 377 14.20 -7.91 16.16
CA ARG A 377 13.56 -8.75 15.14
C ARG A 377 14.27 -8.73 13.79
N ASP A 378 14.82 -7.60 13.37
CA ASP A 378 15.42 -7.40 12.05
C ASP A 378 16.76 -8.15 11.88
N THR A 379 17.57 -8.24 12.94
CA THR A 379 18.88 -8.92 12.95
C THR A 379 18.90 -10.23 13.74
N LEU A 380 17.89 -10.48 14.58
CA LEU A 380 17.84 -11.60 15.55
C LEU A 380 18.95 -11.53 16.63
N GLU A 381 19.62 -10.39 16.75
CA GLU A 381 20.65 -10.15 17.75
C GLU A 381 20.04 -9.92 19.13
N LYS A 382 20.83 -10.26 20.16
CA LYS A 382 20.48 -10.10 21.56
C LYS A 382 21.55 -9.31 22.30
N GLN A 383 21.12 -8.49 23.24
CA GLN A 383 22.02 -7.75 24.12
C GLN A 383 21.43 -7.66 25.53
N PHE A 384 22.30 -7.60 26.54
CA PHE A 384 21.91 -7.32 27.92
C PHE A 384 22.18 -5.86 28.22
N VAL A 385 21.19 -5.17 28.78
CA VAL A 385 21.25 -3.73 29.06
C VAL A 385 20.95 -3.49 30.53
N LEU A 386 21.65 -2.55 31.16
CA LEU A 386 21.34 -2.11 32.52
C LEU A 386 19.94 -1.50 32.55
N ARG A 387 19.16 -1.79 33.60
CA ARG A 387 17.76 -1.38 33.72
C ARG A 387 17.57 0.13 33.49
N ASP A 388 18.48 0.94 34.01
CA ASP A 388 18.38 2.41 33.95
C ASP A 388 18.62 2.95 32.53
N ASP A 389 19.32 2.20 31.68
CA ASP A 389 19.66 2.60 30.31
C ASP A 389 18.62 2.12 29.27
N VAL A 390 17.72 1.20 29.65
CA VAL A 390 16.79 0.51 28.74
C VAL A 390 15.97 1.50 27.91
N VAL A 391 15.44 2.55 28.53
CA VAL A 391 14.58 3.52 27.83
C VAL A 391 15.34 4.23 26.71
N GLY A 392 16.56 4.70 26.99
CA GLY A 392 17.41 5.37 25.99
C GLY A 392 17.86 4.43 24.88
N VAL A 393 18.24 3.19 25.24
CA VAL A 393 18.63 2.18 24.24
C VAL A 393 17.46 1.82 23.33
N VAL A 394 16.26 1.59 23.87
CA VAL A 394 15.09 1.24 23.07
C VAL A 394 14.66 2.41 22.17
N GLU A 395 14.72 3.65 22.65
CA GLU A 395 14.48 4.85 21.83
C GLU A 395 15.44 4.93 20.63
N GLY A 396 16.73 4.67 20.86
CA GLY A 396 17.74 4.56 19.79
C GLY A 396 17.44 3.43 18.80
N LEU A 397 17.08 2.24 19.30
CA LEU A 397 16.75 1.07 18.48
C LEU A 397 15.56 1.32 17.55
N MET A 398 14.56 2.12 17.95
CA MET A 398 13.43 2.44 17.06
C MET A 398 13.89 3.15 15.78
N THR A 399 14.89 4.03 15.90
CA THR A 399 15.47 4.75 14.77
C THR A 399 16.38 3.82 13.96
N GLU A 400 17.28 3.10 14.64
CA GLU A 400 18.24 2.21 14.00
C GLU A 400 17.58 1.10 13.19
N ILE A 401 16.53 0.47 13.73
CA ILE A 401 15.79 -0.59 13.02
C ILE A 401 15.11 -0.02 11.77
N GLN A 402 14.49 1.16 11.86
CA GLN A 402 13.84 1.81 10.71
C GLN A 402 14.85 2.07 9.58
N GLU A 403 16.01 2.63 9.91
CA GLU A 403 17.09 2.93 8.96
C GLU A 403 17.70 1.65 8.37
N ASN A 404 17.89 0.62 9.20
CA ASN A 404 18.46 -0.64 8.76
C ASN A 404 17.54 -1.35 7.74
N LEU A 405 16.23 -1.36 8.00
CA LEU A 405 15.23 -1.91 7.07
C LEU A 405 15.25 -1.17 5.73
N TYR A 406 15.25 0.17 5.77
CA TYR A 406 15.29 0.98 4.55
C TYR A 406 16.58 0.73 3.75
N ARG A 407 17.74 0.77 4.41
CA ARG A 407 19.04 0.54 3.76
C ARG A 407 19.12 -0.85 3.14
N LYS A 408 18.66 -1.90 3.84
CA LYS A 408 18.63 -3.28 3.33
C LYS A 408 17.75 -3.39 2.08
N ALA A 409 16.55 -2.80 2.11
CA ALA A 409 15.64 -2.79 0.98
C ALA A 409 16.21 -1.96 -0.20
N LEU A 410 16.86 -0.84 0.08
CA LEU A 410 17.49 0.02 -0.92
C LEU A 410 18.66 -0.69 -1.61
N THR A 411 19.52 -1.37 -0.85
CA THR A 411 20.59 -2.21 -1.40
C THR A 411 20.01 -3.33 -2.24
N HIS A 412 18.94 -4.00 -1.80
CA HIS A 412 18.26 -5.03 -2.58
C HIS A 412 17.78 -4.48 -3.94
N ARG A 413 17.04 -3.36 -3.95
CA ARG A 413 16.60 -2.70 -5.18
C ARG A 413 17.78 -2.34 -6.09
N ALA A 414 18.82 -1.70 -5.55
CA ALA A 414 19.97 -1.25 -6.33
C ALA A 414 20.73 -2.43 -6.98
N THR A 415 20.94 -3.51 -6.22
CA THR A 415 21.61 -4.73 -6.71
C THR A 415 20.76 -5.57 -7.66
N HIS A 416 19.44 -5.33 -7.71
CA HIS A 416 18.49 -5.98 -8.61
C HIS A 416 17.91 -4.98 -9.61
N THR A 417 18.66 -3.93 -9.94
CA THR A 417 18.36 -3.01 -11.06
C THR A 417 19.50 -3.11 -12.06
N THR A 418 19.20 -3.60 -13.27
CA THR A 418 20.22 -3.85 -14.30
C THR A 418 19.99 -2.96 -15.51
N LYS A 419 21.02 -2.24 -15.96
CA LYS A 419 21.00 -1.54 -17.25
C LYS A 419 21.32 -2.53 -18.37
N VAL A 420 20.56 -2.49 -19.47
CA VAL A 420 20.78 -3.34 -20.65
C VAL A 420 20.60 -2.54 -21.93
N ASP A 421 21.34 -2.90 -22.98
CA ASP A 421 21.33 -2.17 -24.25
C ASP A 421 20.72 -2.98 -25.39
N THR A 422 20.68 -4.30 -25.26
CA THR A 422 20.16 -5.22 -26.28
C THR A 422 18.97 -6.01 -25.75
N TYR A 423 18.10 -6.46 -26.67
CA TYR A 423 16.94 -7.25 -26.29
C TYR A 423 17.32 -8.67 -25.84
N GLU A 424 18.43 -9.22 -26.32
CA GLU A 424 19.00 -10.48 -25.86
C GLU A 424 19.45 -10.38 -24.38
N GLU A 425 20.17 -9.32 -24.01
CA GLU A 425 20.54 -9.05 -22.62
C GLU A 425 19.31 -8.85 -21.74
N PHE A 426 18.32 -8.08 -22.23
CA PHE A 426 17.05 -7.88 -21.54
C PHE A 426 16.39 -9.21 -21.17
N LYS A 427 16.22 -10.11 -22.15
CA LYS A 427 15.63 -11.44 -21.94
C LYS A 427 16.45 -12.28 -20.95
N LYS A 428 17.77 -12.28 -21.11
CA LYS A 428 18.69 -13.01 -20.22
C LYS A 428 18.59 -12.52 -18.77
N VAL A 429 18.59 -11.21 -18.55
CA VAL A 429 18.46 -10.63 -17.21
C VAL A 429 17.11 -10.99 -16.60
N LEU A 430 16.03 -10.86 -17.37
CA LEU A 430 14.68 -11.15 -16.91
C LEU A 430 14.46 -12.62 -16.48
N GLU A 431 15.16 -13.57 -17.11
CA GLU A 431 15.09 -14.99 -16.78
C GLU A 431 16.00 -15.41 -15.63
N THR A 432 17.22 -14.84 -15.57
CA THR A 432 18.26 -15.30 -14.63
C THR A 432 18.28 -14.52 -13.32
N THR A 433 18.05 -13.22 -13.38
CA THR A 433 18.17 -12.31 -12.23
C THR A 433 16.82 -11.74 -11.82
N GLY A 434 15.96 -11.44 -12.81
CA GLY A 434 14.73 -10.69 -12.56
C GLY A 434 15.02 -9.26 -12.12
N GLY A 435 14.11 -8.68 -11.34
CA GLY A 435 14.28 -7.32 -10.83
C GLY A 435 13.84 -6.25 -11.81
N PHE A 436 14.36 -5.05 -11.58
CA PHE A 436 14.20 -3.92 -12.48
C PHE A 436 15.23 -3.97 -13.61
N ILE A 437 14.79 -3.59 -14.81
CA ILE A 437 15.65 -3.51 -15.98
C ILE A 437 15.50 -2.13 -16.61
N LEU A 438 16.59 -1.38 -16.70
CA LEU A 438 16.64 -0.07 -17.35
C LEU A 438 17.10 -0.24 -18.79
N ALA A 439 16.20 0.03 -19.74
CA ALA A 439 16.48 -0.16 -21.16
C ALA A 439 15.90 0.97 -22.01
N HIS A 440 16.52 1.22 -23.16
CA HIS A 440 16.04 2.20 -24.13
C HIS A 440 14.77 1.72 -24.83
N TRP A 441 13.80 2.63 -24.96
CA TRP A 441 12.53 2.43 -25.63
C TRP A 441 12.28 3.58 -26.63
N ASP A 442 11.67 3.26 -27.76
CA ASP A 442 11.44 4.20 -28.87
C ASP A 442 10.17 5.05 -28.72
N GLY A 443 9.43 4.89 -27.62
CA GLY A 443 8.22 5.66 -27.35
C GLY A 443 6.94 5.07 -27.96
N THR A 444 7.00 3.89 -28.57
CA THR A 444 5.88 3.30 -29.30
C THR A 444 5.17 2.19 -28.53
N THR A 445 3.84 2.17 -28.61
CA THR A 445 2.98 1.14 -27.99
C THR A 445 3.23 -0.24 -28.61
N GLU A 446 3.53 -0.30 -29.90
CA GLU A 446 3.84 -1.55 -30.61
C GLU A 446 5.05 -2.27 -30.01
N THR A 447 6.11 -1.52 -29.67
CA THR A 447 7.29 -2.08 -29.00
C THR A 447 6.96 -2.56 -27.59
N GLU A 448 6.14 -1.82 -26.85
CA GLU A 448 5.71 -2.20 -25.50
C GLU A 448 4.89 -3.50 -25.52
N ASP A 449 3.93 -3.61 -26.43
CA ASP A 449 3.11 -4.81 -26.63
C ASP A 449 3.96 -6.00 -27.07
N GLN A 450 4.96 -5.79 -27.92
CA GLN A 450 5.89 -6.84 -28.32
C GLN A 450 6.64 -7.41 -27.10
N VAL A 451 7.26 -6.53 -26.29
CA VAL A 451 7.98 -6.94 -25.08
C VAL A 451 7.05 -7.67 -24.11
N LYS A 452 5.84 -7.15 -23.89
CA LYS A 452 4.82 -7.75 -23.02
C LYS A 452 4.40 -9.13 -23.49
N ASN A 453 4.16 -9.31 -24.78
CA ASN A 453 3.71 -10.58 -25.33
C ASN A 453 4.79 -11.66 -25.23
N GLU A 454 6.03 -11.30 -25.59
CA GLU A 454 7.17 -12.23 -25.60
C GLU A 454 7.71 -12.56 -24.21
N THR A 455 7.70 -11.61 -23.26
CA THR A 455 8.43 -11.75 -21.99
C THR A 455 7.57 -11.66 -20.74
N LYS A 456 6.33 -11.17 -20.86
CA LYS A 456 5.44 -10.78 -19.76
C LYS A 456 5.94 -9.62 -18.89
N ALA A 457 7.09 -9.02 -19.22
CA ALA A 457 7.51 -7.76 -18.60
C ALA A 457 6.74 -6.59 -19.22
N THR A 458 6.52 -5.55 -18.42
CA THR A 458 5.87 -4.30 -18.84
C THR A 458 6.76 -3.13 -18.47
N ILE A 459 6.55 -1.97 -19.10
CA ILE A 459 7.15 -0.73 -18.63
C ILE A 459 6.45 -0.36 -17.32
N ARG A 460 7.23 -0.26 -16.26
CA ARG A 460 6.76 0.10 -14.92
C ARG A 460 6.60 1.60 -14.80
N CYS A 461 7.61 2.34 -15.23
CA CYS A 461 7.55 3.78 -15.36
C CYS A 461 8.70 4.31 -16.21
N ILE A 462 8.56 5.56 -16.63
CA ILE A 462 9.62 6.43 -17.11
C ILE A 462 10.15 7.17 -15.86
N PRO A 463 11.32 6.83 -15.32
CA PRO A 463 11.82 7.43 -14.09
C PRO A 463 12.00 8.94 -14.25
N ILE A 464 11.60 9.75 -13.26
CA ILE A 464 11.74 11.22 -13.34
C ILE A 464 13.08 11.73 -12.79
N ASP A 465 13.70 11.00 -11.87
CA ASP A 465 14.97 11.39 -11.23
C ASP A 465 16.19 10.95 -12.05
N GLU A 466 16.00 10.23 -13.16
CA GLU A 466 17.09 9.84 -14.06
C GLU A 466 17.36 10.93 -15.10
N GLU A 467 18.62 11.14 -15.44
CA GLU A 467 19.01 12.04 -16.54
C GLU A 467 18.63 11.46 -17.90
N ASP A 468 18.42 12.34 -18.88
CA ASP A 468 18.22 11.92 -20.26
C ASP A 468 19.50 11.25 -20.78
N GLU A 469 19.36 10.01 -21.25
CA GLU A 469 20.43 9.21 -21.83
C GLU A 469 20.01 8.91 -23.27
N SER A 470 20.64 9.56 -24.26
CA SER A 470 20.35 9.24 -25.66
C SER A 470 20.90 7.88 -26.03
N GLY A 471 20.10 7.05 -26.68
CA GLY A 471 20.49 5.71 -27.12
C GLY A 471 19.59 5.19 -28.22
N SER A 472 19.60 3.87 -28.39
CA SER A 472 18.78 3.18 -29.38
C SER A 472 17.86 2.20 -28.67
N CYS A 473 16.59 2.16 -29.07
CA CYS A 473 15.63 1.20 -28.52
C CYS A 473 16.17 -0.23 -28.65
N MET A 474 16.14 -0.97 -27.55
CA MET A 474 16.69 -2.32 -27.49
C MET A 474 16.02 -3.29 -28.47
N VAL A 475 14.76 -3.02 -28.87
CA VAL A 475 13.97 -3.87 -29.77
C VAL A 475 14.09 -3.42 -31.23
N THR A 476 13.88 -2.13 -31.51
CA THR A 476 13.74 -1.64 -32.88
C THR A 476 14.99 -0.96 -33.44
N GLY A 477 15.96 -0.64 -32.59
CA GLY A 477 17.15 0.15 -32.95
C GLY A 477 16.85 1.63 -33.26
N LYS A 478 15.59 2.07 -33.17
CA LYS A 478 15.19 3.47 -33.38
C LYS A 478 15.72 4.37 -32.25
N PRO A 479 15.87 5.69 -32.48
CA PRO A 479 16.34 6.62 -31.46
C PRO A 479 15.47 6.58 -30.20
N SER A 480 16.12 6.59 -29.03
CA SER A 480 15.52 6.66 -27.71
C SER A 480 16.13 7.83 -26.94
N LYS A 481 15.29 8.63 -26.28
CA LYS A 481 15.75 9.80 -25.52
C LYS A 481 16.28 9.46 -24.13
N ARG A 482 15.81 8.36 -23.55
CA ARG A 482 16.10 7.94 -22.18
C ARG A 482 15.77 6.47 -21.97
N ARG A 483 16.29 5.89 -20.90
CA ARG A 483 15.89 4.55 -20.45
C ARG A 483 14.56 4.61 -19.71
N VAL A 484 13.80 3.52 -19.82
CA VAL A 484 12.58 3.30 -19.05
C VAL A 484 12.75 2.04 -18.19
N LEU A 485 11.99 1.97 -17.11
CA LEU A 485 12.08 0.89 -16.13
C LEU A 485 11.13 -0.24 -16.51
N PHE A 486 11.65 -1.42 -16.81
CA PHE A 486 10.88 -2.63 -17.06
C PHE A 486 10.94 -3.59 -15.88
N ALA A 487 9.90 -4.40 -15.72
CA ALA A 487 9.91 -5.59 -14.86
C ALA A 487 8.71 -6.51 -15.15
N LYS A 488 8.77 -7.75 -14.65
CA LYS A 488 7.57 -8.54 -14.36
C LYS A 488 6.89 -7.94 -13.13
N ALA A 489 5.57 -7.80 -13.16
CA ALA A 489 4.80 -7.14 -12.11
C ALA A 489 3.72 -8.06 -11.50
N TYR A 490 3.20 -7.64 -10.35
CA TYR A 490 2.13 -8.29 -9.59
C TYR A 490 0.71 -7.97 -10.07
#